data_AF-A0A357V254-F1
#
_entry.id   AF-A0A357V254-F1
#
_cell.length_a   1.000
_cell.length_b   1.000
_cell.length_c   1.000
_cell.angle_alpha   90.00
_cell.angle_beta   90.00
_cell.angle_gamma   90.00
#
_symmetry.space_group_name_H-M   'P 1'
#
loop_
_entity.id
_entity.type
_entity.pdbx_description
1 polymer ?
#
loop_
_entity_poly.entity_id
_entity_poly.type
_entity_poly.pdbx_seq_one_letter_code
_entity_poly.pdbx_strand_id
1 'polypeptide(L)'
;TAMRVAAGAVARKILGPAITIKAGLVVMGEKEIDRARLDWDEVNNNPFFCPDAQAAEEFATYLEGIRKSGSSVGGVIEVVASGVPAGLGAPIYGKLDQDLASAMMS
;
A
#
# COMPACT_ATOMS: atom_id res chain seq x y z
N THR A 1 -6.55 13.38 -4.63
CA THR A 1 -6.89 12.08 -3.99
C THR A 1 -8.30 11.60 -4.30
N ALA A 2 -9.38 12.27 -3.87
CA ALA A 2 -10.76 11.77 -4.02
C ALA A 2 -11.13 11.30 -5.45
N MET A 3 -10.84 12.10 -6.47
CA MET A 3 -11.13 11.75 -7.87
C MET A 3 -10.34 10.55 -8.38
N ARG A 4 -9.06 10.43 -7.98
CA ARG A 4 -8.22 9.27 -8.35
C ARG A 4 -8.71 7.99 -7.68
N VAL A 5 -9.19 8.08 -6.43
CA VAL A 5 -9.80 6.95 -5.72
C VAL A 5 -11.09 6.49 -6.41
N ALA A 6 -11.98 7.42 -6.76
CA ALA A 6 -13.23 7.10 -7.45
C ALA A 6 -12.97 6.46 -8.83
N ALA A 7 -12.07 7.04 -9.63
CA ALA A 7 -11.69 6.48 -10.92
C ALA A 7 -11.03 5.09 -10.78
N GLY A 8 -10.15 4.92 -9.79
CA GLY A 8 -9.50 3.64 -9.48
C GLY A 8 -10.50 2.56 -9.06
N ALA A 9 -11.57 2.91 -8.35
CA ALA A 9 -12.63 1.97 -8.01
C ALA A 9 -13.38 1.44 -9.25
N VAL A 10 -13.65 2.31 -10.23
CA VAL A 10 -14.23 1.91 -11.52
C VAL A 10 -13.26 1.01 -12.29
N ALA A 11 -11.98 1.40 -12.37
CA ALA A 11 -10.95 0.59 -13.02
C ALA A 11 -10.82 -0.80 -12.39
N ARG A 12 -10.85 -0.90 -11.06
CA ARG A 12 -10.82 -2.18 -10.32
C ARG A 12 -12.01 -3.08 -10.68
N LYS A 13 -13.20 -2.51 -10.91
CA LYS A 13 -14.37 -3.27 -11.36
C LYS A 13 -14.16 -3.85 -12.77
N ILE A 14 -13.50 -3.10 -13.65
CA ILE A 14 -13.18 -3.53 -15.02
C ILE A 14 -12.13 -4.66 -15.01
N LEU A 15 -11.12 -4.58 -14.15
CA LEU A 15 -10.11 -5.64 -13.99
C LEU A 15 -10.74 -6.98 -13.57
N GLY A 16 -11.89 -6.93 -12.89
CA GLY A 16 -12.62 -8.12 -12.46
C GLY A 16 -11.94 -8.87 -11.32
N PRO A 17 -12.45 -10.05 -10.95
CA PRO A 17 -11.99 -10.80 -9.77
C PRO A 17 -10.66 -11.53 -9.98
N ALA A 18 -10.20 -11.69 -11.23
CA ALA A 18 -8.96 -12.39 -11.55
C ALA A 18 -7.72 -11.62 -11.09
N ILE A 19 -7.80 -10.29 -11.00
CA ILE A 19 -6.71 -9.42 -10.55
C ILE A 19 -7.07 -8.84 -9.19
N THR A 20 -6.27 -9.15 -8.18
CA THR A 20 -6.42 -8.58 -6.84
C THR A 20 -5.30 -7.60 -6.56
N ILE A 21 -5.65 -6.38 -6.15
CA ILE A 21 -4.67 -5.35 -5.75
C ILE A 21 -4.84 -5.08 -4.25
N LYS A 22 -3.86 -5.45 -3.45
CA LYS A 22 -3.79 -5.18 -2.00
C LYS A 22 -2.69 -4.17 -1.70
N ALA A 23 -2.83 -3.39 -0.63
CA ALA A 23 -1.83 -2.41 -0.22
C ALA A 23 -1.82 -2.26 1.30
N GLY A 24 -0.66 -1.98 1.89
CA GLY A 24 -0.56 -1.78 3.33
C GLY A 24 0.73 -1.10 3.78
N LEU A 25 0.71 -0.53 4.98
CA LEU A 25 1.87 0.11 5.60
C LEU A 25 2.83 -0.97 6.13
N VAL A 26 4.08 -0.94 5.67
CA VAL A 26 5.11 -1.93 6.06
C VAL A 26 6.25 -1.32 6.88
N VAL A 27 6.42 0.00 6.83
CA VAL A 27 7.41 0.74 7.63
C VAL A 27 6.79 2.05 8.13
N MET A 28 7.03 2.41 9.39
CA MET A 28 6.77 3.72 9.97
C MET A 28 8.04 4.22 10.66
N GLY A 29 8.73 5.18 10.05
CA GLY A 29 10.02 5.67 10.54
C GLY A 29 11.04 4.55 10.68
N GLU A 30 11.45 4.28 11.93
CA GLU A 30 12.42 3.24 12.27
C GLU A 30 11.79 1.88 12.59
N LYS A 31 10.45 1.79 12.53
CA LYS A 31 9.69 0.57 12.81
C LYS A 31 9.29 -0.11 11.51
N GLU A 32 9.55 -1.40 11.40
CA GLU A 32 9.20 -2.23 10.23
C GLU A 32 8.42 -3.45 10.68
N ILE A 33 7.52 -3.94 9.82
CA ILE A 33 6.76 -5.17 10.07
C ILE A 33 7.67 -6.40 10.12
N ASP A 34 7.22 -7.47 10.77
CA ASP A 34 7.83 -8.77 10.58
C ASP A 34 7.20 -9.48 9.37
N ARG A 35 8.02 -9.73 8.35
CA ARG A 35 7.60 -10.42 7.12
C ARG A 35 7.05 -11.82 7.39
N ALA A 36 7.45 -12.48 8.48
CA ALA A 36 6.93 -13.79 8.85
C ALA A 36 5.50 -13.76 9.40
N ARG A 37 4.99 -12.59 9.81
CA ARG A 37 3.62 -12.38 10.32
C ARG A 37 2.71 -11.67 9.32
N LEU A 38 3.13 -11.58 8.06
CA LEU A 38 2.38 -10.88 7.03
C LEU A 38 1.05 -11.60 6.75
N ASP A 39 -0.04 -10.94 7.13
CA ASP A 39 -1.41 -11.33 6.87
C ASP A 39 -2.18 -10.18 6.22
N TRP A 40 -2.51 -10.36 4.94
CA TRP A 40 -3.25 -9.36 4.18
C TRP A 40 -4.69 -9.16 4.63
N ASP A 41 -5.25 -10.09 5.41
CA ASP A 41 -6.61 -9.97 5.92
C ASP A 41 -6.69 -9.04 7.14
N GLU A 42 -5.55 -8.76 7.79
CA GLU A 42 -5.45 -7.82 8.91
C GLU A 42 -5.45 -6.34 8.51
N VAL A 43 -5.22 -6.04 7.22
CA VAL A 43 -5.12 -4.66 6.71
C VAL A 43 -6.34 -3.80 7.04
N ASN A 44 -7.55 -4.37 7.11
CA ASN A 44 -8.76 -3.59 7.44
C ASN A 44 -9.13 -3.61 8.92
N ASN A 45 -8.37 -4.32 9.76
CA ASN A 45 -8.66 -4.51 11.18
C ASN A 45 -7.88 -3.54 12.08
N ASN A 46 -7.05 -2.67 11.50
CA ASN A 46 -6.25 -1.69 12.23
C ASN A 46 -6.22 -0.34 11.48
N PRO A 47 -5.95 0.78 12.17
CA PRO A 47 -6.03 2.12 11.57
C PRO A 47 -4.86 2.46 10.63
N PHE A 48 -3.84 1.60 10.54
CA PHE A 48 -2.63 1.84 9.75
C PHE A 48 -2.64 1.13 8.41
N PHE A 49 -3.67 0.33 8.13
CA PHE A 49 -3.68 -0.55 6.97
C PHE A 49 -2.47 -1.50 6.95
N CYS A 50 -2.00 -1.91 8.13
CA CYS A 50 -0.81 -2.75 8.29
C CYS A 50 -1.19 -4.23 8.16
N PRO A 51 -0.45 -5.05 7.38
CA PRO A 51 -0.69 -6.49 7.32
C PRO A 51 -0.03 -7.28 8.47
N ASP A 52 0.57 -6.61 9.46
CA ASP A 52 1.09 -7.23 10.68
C ASP A 52 0.42 -6.57 11.89
N ALA A 53 -0.48 -7.30 12.53
CA ALA A 53 -1.27 -6.80 13.66
C ALA A 53 -0.38 -6.40 14.86
N GLN A 54 0.74 -7.09 15.09
CA GLN A 54 1.65 -6.74 16.18
C GLN A 54 2.41 -5.45 15.88
N ALA A 55 2.91 -5.32 14.65
CA ALA A 55 3.56 -4.08 14.23
C ALA A 55 2.58 -2.89 14.24
N ALA A 56 1.29 -3.11 13.96
CA ALA A 56 0.27 -2.08 14.06
C ALA A 56 0.14 -1.50 15.49
N GLU A 57 0.25 -2.35 16.53
CA GLU A 57 0.26 -1.91 17.94
C GLU A 57 1.54 -1.11 18.26
N GLU A 58 2.69 -1.56 17.76
CA GLU A 58 3.95 -0.84 17.91
C GLU A 58 3.92 0.53 17.23
N PHE A 59 3.35 0.60 16.02
CA PHE A 59 3.16 1.83 15.27
C PHE A 59 2.26 2.81 16.02
N ALA A 60 1.19 2.35 16.66
CA ALA A 60 0.33 3.21 17.49
C ALA A 60 1.12 3.89 18.61
N THR A 61 1.92 3.11 19.34
CA THR A 61 2.72 3.63 20.46
C THR A 61 3.80 4.60 19.97
N TYR A 62 4.48 4.25 18.87
CA TYR A 62 5.52 5.07 18.28
C TYR A 62 4.97 6.41 17.75
N LEU A 63 3.86 6.38 17.01
CA LEU A 63 3.22 7.57 16.45
C LEU A 63 2.67 8.50 17.52
N GLU A 64 2.14 7.96 18.63
CA GLU A 64 1.66 8.76 19.76
C GLU A 64 2.80 9.61 20.35
N GLY A 65 4.00 9.03 20.49
CA GLY A 65 5.20 9.74 20.96
C GLY A 65 5.62 10.86 20.01
N ILE A 66 5.67 10.58 18.71
CA ILE A 66 5.99 11.56 17.65
C ILE A 66 4.97 12.71 17.64
N ARG A 67 3.68 12.39 17.79
CA ARG A 67 2.61 13.40 17.84
C ARG A 67 2.77 14.31 19.06
N LYS A 68 3.08 13.74 20.23
CA LYS A 68 3.30 14.51 21.47
C LYS A 68 4.53 15.42 21.38
N SER A 69 5.55 15.04 20.60
CA SER A 69 6.72 15.90 20.36
C SER A 69 6.49 16.95 19.27
N GLY A 70 5.29 17.03 18.68
CA GLY A 70 4.97 17.98 17.61
C GLY A 70 5.71 17.69 16.31
N SER A 71 6.10 16.44 16.09
CA SER A 71 6.86 16.00 14.92
C SER A 71 5.99 15.14 13.98
N SER A 72 6.59 14.70 12.89
CA SER A 72 6.00 13.78 11.91
C SER A 72 7.00 12.70 11.53
N VAL A 73 6.52 11.63 10.92
CA VAL A 73 7.35 10.51 10.47
C VAL A 73 6.86 10.01 9.12
N GLY A 74 7.80 9.58 8.28
CA GLY A 74 7.48 8.94 7.01
C GLY A 74 7.04 7.49 7.17
N GLY A 75 6.62 6.88 6.06
CA GLY A 75 6.32 5.45 6.02
C GLY A 75 6.47 4.89 4.62
N VAL A 76 6.48 3.56 4.53
CA VAL A 76 6.57 2.81 3.28
C VAL A 76 5.28 2.01 3.09
N ILE A 77 4.62 2.21 1.95
CA ILE A 77 3.45 1.43 1.54
C ILE A 77 3.90 0.37 0.55
N GLU A 78 3.55 -0.88 0.81
CA GLU A 78 3.70 -1.97 -0.15
C GLU A 78 2.37 -2.17 -0.88
N VAL A 79 2.42 -2.32 -2.21
CA VAL A 79 1.26 -2.58 -3.07
C VAL A 79 1.53 -3.84 -3.87
N VAL A 80 0.64 -4.82 -3.79
CA VAL A 80 0.76 -6.11 -4.48
C VAL A 80 -0.43 -6.32 -5.40
N ALA A 81 -0.15 -6.48 -6.70
CA ALA A 81 -1.11 -6.93 -7.69
C ALA A 81 -0.87 -8.41 -8.02
N SER A 82 -1.85 -9.27 -7.76
CA SER A 82 -1.79 -10.72 -8.03
C SER A 82 -2.78 -11.11 -9.12
N GLY A 83 -2.48 -12.18 -9.85
CA GLY A 83 -3.32 -12.67 -10.96
C GLY A 83 -3.21 -11.83 -12.24
N VAL A 84 -2.21 -10.96 -12.33
CA VAL A 84 -1.96 -10.13 -13.51
C VAL A 84 -1.44 -11.01 -14.66
N PRO A 85 -2.10 -11.04 -15.83
CA PRO A 85 -1.63 -11.83 -16.97
C PRO A 85 -0.34 -11.24 -17.55
N ALA A 86 0.49 -12.10 -18.14
CA ALA A 86 1.67 -11.65 -18.86
C ALA A 86 1.29 -10.82 -20.11
N GLY A 87 2.15 -9.88 -20.48
CA GLY A 87 2.01 -9.08 -21.70
C GLY A 87 1.39 -7.69 -21.52
N LEU A 88 1.07 -7.26 -20.29
CA LEU A 88 0.67 -5.88 -20.03
C LEU A 88 1.86 -4.91 -20.13
N GLY A 89 1.60 -3.75 -20.73
CA GLY A 89 2.60 -2.71 -20.99
C GLY A 89 2.88 -2.51 -22.48
N ALA A 90 3.34 -1.32 -22.85
CA ALA A 90 3.62 -0.90 -24.21
C ALA A 90 5.05 -0.32 -24.35
N PRO A 91 6.07 -1.18 -24.54
CA PRO A 91 7.43 -0.71 -24.80
C PRO A 91 7.53 0.13 -26.08
N ILE A 92 8.46 1.09 -26.21
CA ILE A 92 9.56 1.40 -25.28
C ILE A 92 9.17 2.44 -24.21
N TYR A 93 8.21 3.32 -24.50
CA TYR A 93 7.91 4.51 -23.69
C TYR A 93 6.67 4.41 -22.80
N GLY A 94 5.92 3.30 -22.86
CA GLY A 94 4.76 3.01 -22.02
C GLY A 94 4.94 1.66 -21.32
N LYS A 95 6.15 1.35 -20.84
CA LYS A 95 6.36 0.13 -20.06
C LYS A 95 5.51 0.21 -18.78
N LEU A 96 5.02 -0.94 -18.33
CA LEU A 96 4.12 -0.98 -17.18
C LEU A 96 4.75 -0.40 -15.90
N ASP A 97 6.04 -0.67 -15.66
CA ASP A 97 6.80 -0.13 -14.54
C ASP A 97 6.95 1.40 -14.63
N GLN A 98 7.14 1.96 -15.83
CA GLN A 98 7.19 3.39 -16.05
C GLN A 98 5.85 4.07 -15.74
N ASP A 99 4.75 3.51 -16.25
CA ASP A 99 3.41 4.06 -16.01
C ASP A 99 3.03 3.96 -14.53
N LEU A 100 3.38 2.85 -13.86
CA LEU A 100 3.18 2.67 -12.43
C LEU A 100 4.00 3.68 -11.62
N ALA A 101 5.29 3.87 -11.94
CA ALA A 101 6.14 4.84 -11.26
C ALA A 101 5.61 6.26 -11.43
N SER A 102 5.20 6.65 -12.66
CA SER A 102 4.62 7.95 -12.93
C SER A 102 3.31 8.17 -12.15
N ALA A 103 2.44 7.17 -12.11
CA ALA A 103 1.18 7.24 -11.38
C ALA A 103 1.39 7.37 -9.85
N MET A 104 2.38 6.66 -9.29
CA MET A 104 2.67 6.71 -7.84
C MET A 104 3.30 8.04 -7.40
N MET A 105 4.00 8.73 -8.30
CA MET A 105 4.64 10.03 -8.04
C MET A 105 3.73 11.24 -8.32
N SER A 106 2.40 11.05 -8.35
CA SER A 106 1.42 12.05 -8.79
C SER A 106 0.57 12.66 -7.70
#